data_AF-K6FJE3-F1
#
_entry.id   AF-K6FJE3-F1
#
_cell.length_a   1.000
_cell.length_b   1.000
_cell.length_c   1.000
_cell.angle_alpha   90.00
_cell.angle_beta   90.00
_cell.angle_gamma   90.00
#
_symmetry.space_group_name_H-M   'P 1'
#
loop_
_entity.id
_entity.type
_entity.pdbx_description
1 polymer ?
#
loop_
_entity_poly.entity_id
_entity_poly.type
_entity_poly.pdbx_seq_one_letter_code
_entity_poly.pdbx_strand_id
1 'polypeptide(L)'
;MSDAAYQIDLASVKPVTASLKAVHLEEAPEDLFQMIMNAKQNMLEQRYAAPPDTSKNPTYAPYATVVVNGKVVAKIDNHGFVETSNAMSDQCADAIKAADDRCGGASGPQLAQARAEEIAKALGGKVDKASTAMTQRAFEATPQPKATVNEAAMRADPEYAQIAQLRQAHAAFLAQHMDEQQATA
;
A
#
# COMPACT_ATOMS: atom_id res chain seq x y z
N MET A 1 8.29 9.57 -36.55
CA MET A 1 7.69 8.22 -36.42
C MET A 1 6.38 8.43 -35.67
N SER A 2 5.25 8.28 -36.36
CA SER A 2 3.93 8.74 -35.90
C SER A 2 3.27 7.71 -34.98
N ASP A 3 2.77 8.18 -33.85
CA ASP A 3 2.15 7.43 -32.75
C ASP A 3 0.68 7.07 -33.08
N ALA A 4 0.48 6.35 -34.18
CA ALA A 4 -0.85 6.11 -34.76
C ALA A 4 -1.48 4.74 -34.40
N ALA A 5 -0.92 3.99 -33.46
CA ALA A 5 -1.25 2.57 -33.27
C ALA A 5 -2.43 2.27 -32.31
N TYR A 6 -3.02 3.27 -31.63
CA TYR A 6 -4.13 3.01 -30.69
C TYR A 6 -5.21 4.10 -30.75
N GLN A 7 -5.81 4.31 -31.92
CA GLN A 7 -7.10 4.99 -31.96
C GLN A 7 -8.21 3.95 -31.75
N ILE A 8 -8.84 3.99 -30.58
CA ILE A 8 -10.07 3.23 -30.34
C ILE A 8 -11.15 3.89 -31.20
N ASP A 9 -11.63 3.16 -32.22
CA ASP A 9 -12.81 3.56 -32.97
C ASP A 9 -14.03 3.48 -32.04
N LEU A 10 -14.45 4.63 -31.52
CA LEU A 10 -15.60 4.74 -30.62
C LEU A 10 -16.91 4.27 -31.28
N ALA A 11 -16.99 4.25 -32.62
CA ALA A 11 -18.14 3.69 -33.34
C ALA A 11 -18.17 2.15 -33.32
N SER A 12 -17.03 1.51 -33.03
CA SER A 12 -16.91 0.05 -32.90
C SER A 12 -17.24 -0.46 -31.48
N VAL A 13 -17.34 0.43 -30.50
CA VAL A 13 -17.64 0.08 -29.11
C VAL A 13 -19.14 -0.17 -28.97
N LYS A 14 -19.52 -1.43 -28.79
CA LYS A 14 -20.89 -1.78 -28.40
C LYS A 14 -21.06 -1.56 -26.89
N PRO A 15 -22.06 -0.77 -26.44
CA PRO A 15 -22.37 -0.69 -25.03
C PRO A 15 -22.75 -2.09 -24.53
N VAL A 16 -22.13 -2.52 -23.44
CA VAL A 16 -22.55 -3.73 -22.74
C VAL A 16 -23.91 -3.43 -22.11
N THR A 17 -24.99 -3.85 -22.76
CA THR A 17 -26.32 -3.94 -22.14
C THR A 17 -26.33 -5.14 -21.19
N ALA A 18 -25.65 -4.99 -20.05
CA ALA A 18 -25.81 -5.91 -18.93
C ALA A 18 -27.05 -5.48 -18.15
N SER A 19 -28.12 -6.28 -18.20
CA SER A 19 -29.15 -6.22 -17.17
C SER A 19 -28.59 -6.89 -15.93
N LEU A 20 -27.84 -6.15 -15.12
CA LEU A 20 -27.40 -6.64 -13.82
C LEU A 20 -28.66 -6.77 -12.95
N LYS A 21 -29.03 -8.00 -12.58
CA LYS A 21 -29.98 -8.18 -11.49
C LYS A 21 -29.29 -7.66 -10.24
N ALA A 22 -29.85 -6.61 -9.64
CA ALA A 22 -29.43 -6.20 -8.32
C ALA A 22 -29.73 -7.37 -7.38
N VAL A 23 -28.67 -8.02 -6.90
CA VAL A 23 -28.79 -9.03 -5.85
C VAL A 23 -28.59 -8.29 -4.54
N HIS A 24 -29.51 -8.47 -3.61
CA HIS A 24 -29.34 -8.02 -2.24
C HIS A 24 -28.03 -8.63 -1.69
N LEU A 25 -27.21 -7.86 -0.99
CA LEU A 25 -25.87 -8.32 -0.62
C LEU A 25 -25.93 -9.62 0.20
N GLU A 26 -26.92 -9.72 1.07
CA GLU A 26 -27.26 -10.89 1.88
C GLU A 26 -27.66 -12.14 1.07
N GLU A 27 -27.97 -12.01 -0.21
CA GLU A 27 -28.31 -13.11 -1.13
C GLU A 27 -27.18 -13.39 -2.15
N ALA A 28 -26.07 -12.65 -2.06
CA ALA A 28 -24.96 -12.78 -2.99
C ALA A 28 -24.30 -14.17 -2.89
N PRO A 29 -23.68 -14.66 -3.98
CA PRO A 29 -22.85 -15.86 -3.91
C PRO A 29 -21.78 -15.74 -2.82
N GLU A 30 -21.49 -16.83 -2.10
CA GLU A 30 -20.60 -16.86 -0.92
C GLU A 30 -19.27 -16.13 -1.15
N ASP A 31 -18.57 -16.41 -2.26
CA ASP A 31 -17.28 -15.78 -2.57
C ASP A 31 -17.41 -14.25 -2.70
N LEU A 32 -18.49 -13.77 -3.33
CA LEU A 32 -18.76 -12.35 -3.49
C LEU A 32 -19.15 -11.71 -2.16
N PHE A 33 -19.98 -12.41 -1.37
CA PHE A 33 -20.36 -11.96 -0.03
C PHE A 33 -19.12 -11.79 0.86
N GLN A 34 -18.27 -12.82 0.98
CA GLN A 34 -17.07 -12.77 1.80
C GLN A 34 -16.10 -11.69 1.33
N MET A 35 -15.90 -11.55 0.02
CA MET A 35 -15.06 -10.49 -0.54
C MET A 35 -15.55 -9.10 -0.08
N ILE A 36 -16.86 -8.82 -0.24
CA ILE A 36 -17.44 -7.53 0.13
C ILE A 36 -17.40 -7.31 1.64
N MET A 37 -17.71 -8.34 2.44
CA MET A 37 -17.70 -8.23 3.90
C MET A 37 -16.29 -8.02 4.47
N ASN A 38 -15.29 -8.69 3.89
CA ASN A 38 -13.89 -8.46 4.25
C ASN A 38 -13.43 -7.06 3.85
N ALA A 39 -13.82 -6.57 2.67
CA ALA A 39 -13.53 -5.20 2.26
C ALA A 39 -14.15 -4.16 3.21
N LYS A 40 -15.44 -4.33 3.56
CA LYS A 40 -16.14 -3.47 4.53
C LYS A 40 -15.45 -3.47 5.90
N GLN A 41 -15.11 -4.65 6.41
CA GLN A 41 -14.41 -4.79 7.69
C GLN A 41 -13.03 -4.11 7.65
N ASN A 42 -12.23 -4.35 6.60
CA ASN A 42 -10.92 -3.73 6.43
C ASN A 42 -11.01 -2.19 6.35
N MET A 43 -12.01 -1.67 5.62
CA MET A 43 -12.24 -0.21 5.53
C MET A 43 -12.67 0.38 6.87
N LEU A 44 -13.44 -0.35 7.66
CA LEU A 44 -13.80 0.08 9.01
C LEU A 44 -12.56 0.10 9.91
N GLU A 45 -11.78 -0.98 9.96
CA GLU A 45 -10.55 -1.05 10.75
C GLU A 45 -9.55 0.04 10.37
N GLN A 46 -9.36 0.31 9.08
CA GLN A 46 -8.46 1.38 8.60
C GLN A 46 -8.88 2.77 9.06
N ARG A 47 -10.18 3.08 9.14
CA ARG A 47 -10.67 4.37 9.65
C ARG A 47 -10.35 4.58 11.13
N TYR A 48 -10.26 3.50 11.88
CA TYR A 48 -9.95 3.53 13.32
C TYR A 48 -8.49 3.16 13.61
N ALA A 49 -7.65 3.04 12.58
CA ALA A 49 -6.23 2.72 12.72
C ALA A 49 -5.40 3.98 13.05
N ALA A 50 -4.77 3.92 14.22
CA ALA A 50 -3.58 4.64 14.65
C ALA A 50 -2.34 4.38 13.76
N PRO A 51 -1.74 5.32 12.99
CA PRO A 51 -0.40 5.04 12.47
C PRO A 51 0.56 4.80 13.64
N PRO A 52 1.54 3.88 13.51
CA PRO A 52 2.50 3.63 14.57
C PRO A 52 3.32 4.88 14.89
N ASP A 53 3.74 5.02 16.15
CA ASP A 53 4.82 5.95 16.50
C ASP A 53 6.14 5.39 15.98
N THR A 54 6.70 6.04 14.97
CA THR A 54 7.98 5.69 14.35
C THR A 54 9.15 6.49 14.90
N SER A 55 8.91 7.50 15.76
CA SER A 55 9.91 8.50 16.17
C SER A 55 11.15 7.91 16.86
N LYS A 56 10.99 6.77 17.55
CA LYS A 56 12.06 6.07 18.26
C LYS A 56 12.54 4.81 17.55
N ASN A 57 12.00 4.50 16.38
CA ASN A 57 12.38 3.29 15.67
C ASN A 57 13.62 3.54 14.80
N PRO A 58 14.73 2.81 15.02
CA PRO A 58 15.98 3.05 14.30
C PRO A 58 15.88 2.79 12.79
N THR A 59 14.87 2.04 12.31
CA THR A 59 14.66 1.81 10.87
C THR A 59 14.23 3.06 10.11
N TYR A 60 13.72 4.09 10.80
CA TYR A 60 13.37 5.40 10.23
C TYR A 60 14.45 6.45 10.48
N ALA A 61 15.55 6.10 11.16
CA ALA A 61 16.67 7.00 11.36
C ALA A 61 17.44 7.25 10.05
N PRO A 62 18.15 8.37 9.92
CA PRO A 62 18.95 8.66 8.72
C PRO A 62 19.97 7.55 8.42
N TYR A 63 20.05 7.15 7.16
CA TYR A 63 21.11 6.30 6.63
C TYR A 63 22.23 7.13 6.01
N ALA A 64 21.88 8.09 5.15
CA ALA A 64 22.85 8.96 4.49
C ALA A 64 22.22 10.26 4.02
N THR A 65 23.06 11.24 3.72
CA THR A 65 22.70 12.40 2.90
C THR A 65 23.57 12.44 1.65
N VAL A 66 23.02 12.98 0.56
CA VAL A 66 23.79 13.25 -0.66
C VAL A 66 24.05 14.76 -0.73
N VAL A 67 25.31 15.12 -0.89
CA VAL A 67 25.78 16.52 -0.90
C VAL A 67 26.37 16.87 -2.27
N VAL A 68 25.86 17.94 -2.88
CA VAL A 68 26.37 18.49 -4.15
C VAL A 68 26.77 19.93 -3.90
N ASN A 69 28.03 20.29 -4.18
CA ASN A 69 28.56 21.65 -3.98
C ASN A 69 28.29 22.21 -2.56
N GLY A 70 28.41 21.36 -1.53
CA GLY A 70 28.18 21.72 -0.13
C GLY A 70 26.71 21.83 0.29
N LYS A 71 25.75 21.51 -0.59
CA LYS A 71 24.32 21.51 -0.29
C LYS A 71 23.77 20.09 -0.24
N VAL A 72 22.98 19.79 0.78
CA VAL A 72 22.23 18.52 0.85
C VAL A 72 21.13 18.53 -0.21
N VAL A 73 21.19 17.59 -1.14
CA VAL A 73 20.20 17.44 -2.23
C VAL A 73 19.25 16.26 -1.98
N ALA A 74 19.64 15.29 -1.14
CA ALA A 74 18.78 14.19 -0.73
C ALA A 74 19.15 13.73 0.69
N LYS A 75 18.15 13.35 1.47
CA LYS A 75 18.31 12.60 2.72
C LYS A 75 17.66 11.24 2.53
N ILE A 76 18.29 10.20 3.06
CA ILE A 76 17.86 8.83 2.88
C ILE A 76 17.85 8.16 4.24
N ASP A 77 16.75 7.50 4.59
CA ASP A 77 16.61 6.76 5.85
C ASP A 77 17.01 5.28 5.71
N ASN A 78 16.99 4.55 6.82
CA ASN A 78 17.34 3.13 6.84
C ASN A 78 16.34 2.22 6.10
N HIS A 79 15.12 2.68 5.76
CA HIS A 79 14.22 1.97 4.84
C HIS A 79 14.61 2.17 3.37
N GLY A 80 15.38 3.21 3.10
CA GLY A 80 15.75 3.66 1.77
C GLY A 80 14.82 4.73 1.21
N PHE A 81 13.91 5.31 2.01
CA PHE A 81 13.08 6.42 1.58
C PHE A 81 13.93 7.66 1.34
N VAL A 82 13.67 8.35 0.23
CA VAL A 82 14.40 9.54 -0.18
C VAL A 82 13.55 10.77 0.07
N GLU A 83 14.05 11.67 0.93
CA GLU A 83 13.53 13.02 1.09
C GLU A 83 14.37 13.98 0.25
N THR A 84 13.72 14.70 -0.65
CA THR A 84 14.35 15.74 -1.48
C THR A 84 13.39 16.90 -1.69
N SER A 85 13.91 18.02 -2.20
CA SER A 85 13.07 19.17 -2.57
C SER A 85 12.34 18.91 -3.90
N ASN A 86 11.22 19.59 -4.14
CA ASN A 86 10.49 19.48 -5.41
C ASN A 86 11.38 19.74 -6.64
N ALA A 87 12.31 20.70 -6.55
CA ALA A 87 13.24 21.02 -7.64
C ALA A 87 14.22 19.88 -7.96
N MET A 88 14.50 19.01 -6.98
CA MET A 88 15.44 17.90 -7.09
C MET A 88 14.74 16.56 -7.37
N SER A 89 13.43 16.48 -7.17
CA SER A 89 12.64 15.25 -7.36
C SER A 89 12.86 14.66 -8.76
N ASP A 90 12.66 15.47 -9.81
CA ASP A 90 12.84 15.02 -11.20
C ASP A 90 14.29 14.66 -11.51
N GLN A 91 15.24 15.38 -10.90
CA GLN A 91 16.67 15.15 -11.10
C GLN A 91 17.15 13.85 -10.41
N CYS A 92 16.47 13.42 -9.35
CA CYS A 92 16.76 12.17 -8.65
C CYS A 92 15.95 10.98 -9.17
N ALA A 93 14.87 11.20 -9.93
CA ALA A 93 13.92 10.14 -10.31
C ALA A 93 14.58 8.98 -11.06
N ASP A 94 15.38 9.26 -12.08
CA ASP A 94 16.07 8.22 -12.86
C ASP A 94 17.10 7.46 -12.02
N ALA A 95 17.80 8.15 -11.12
CA ALA A 95 18.77 7.55 -10.21
C ALA A 95 18.10 6.63 -9.18
N ILE A 96 16.97 7.07 -8.63
CA ILE A 96 16.13 6.26 -7.72
C ILE A 96 15.63 5.01 -8.46
N LYS A 97 15.11 5.18 -9.68
CA LYS A 97 14.65 4.07 -10.50
C LYS A 97 15.77 3.06 -10.81
N ALA A 98 16.96 3.54 -11.18
CA ALA A 98 18.11 2.68 -11.45
C ALA A 98 18.53 1.87 -10.21
N ALA A 99 18.50 2.50 -9.03
CA ALA A 99 18.77 1.82 -7.76
C ALA A 99 17.70 0.75 -7.45
N ASP A 100 16.42 1.06 -7.67
CA ASP A 100 15.30 0.16 -7.42
C ASP A 100 15.35 -1.07 -8.33
N ASP A 101 15.58 -0.86 -9.63
CA ASP A 101 15.71 -1.92 -10.63
C ASP A 101 16.90 -2.85 -10.28
N ARG A 102 18.01 -2.29 -9.78
CA ARG A 102 19.20 -3.05 -9.33
C ARG A 102 18.93 -3.87 -8.06
N CYS A 103 18.11 -3.35 -7.15
CA CYS A 103 17.80 -3.99 -5.87
C CYS A 103 16.60 -4.95 -5.94
N GLY A 104 15.91 -5.06 -7.09
CA GLY A 104 14.81 -6.02 -7.29
C GLY A 104 13.65 -5.85 -6.31
N GLY A 105 13.41 -4.62 -5.83
CA GLY A 105 12.36 -4.32 -4.85
C GLY A 105 12.72 -4.63 -3.39
N ALA A 106 13.98 -4.95 -3.08
CA ALA A 106 14.42 -5.08 -1.68
C ALA A 106 14.27 -3.74 -0.94
N SER A 107 13.94 -3.79 0.36
CA SER A 107 13.88 -2.61 1.24
C SER A 107 15.04 -2.62 2.24
N GLY A 108 15.26 -1.48 2.89
CA GLY A 108 16.21 -1.37 3.98
C GLY A 108 17.56 -0.76 3.56
N PRO A 109 18.61 -0.94 4.39
CA PRO A 109 19.91 -0.30 4.20
C PRO A 109 20.62 -0.60 2.87
N GLN A 110 20.37 -1.74 2.25
CA GLN A 110 20.90 -2.03 0.91
C GLN A 110 20.28 -1.12 -0.15
N LEU A 111 18.96 -0.92 -0.11
CA LEU A 111 18.27 0.02 -0.98
C LEU A 111 18.72 1.46 -0.71
N ALA A 112 18.82 1.83 0.58
CA ALA A 112 19.29 3.14 1.00
C ALA A 112 20.68 3.46 0.44
N GLN A 113 21.60 2.49 0.50
CA GLN A 113 22.93 2.60 -0.08
C GLN A 113 22.86 2.78 -1.60
N ALA A 114 22.08 1.93 -2.29
CA ALA A 114 21.99 1.99 -3.74
C ALA A 114 21.44 3.33 -4.24
N ARG A 115 20.40 3.84 -3.60
CA ARG A 115 19.82 5.15 -3.91
C ARG A 115 20.82 6.28 -3.62
N ALA A 116 21.54 6.23 -2.49
CA ALA A 116 22.56 7.23 -2.16
C ALA A 116 23.65 7.30 -3.24
N GLU A 117 24.15 6.14 -3.66
CA GLU A 117 25.21 6.02 -4.66
C GLU A 117 24.76 6.49 -6.05
N GLU A 118 23.59 6.06 -6.53
CA GLU A 118 23.09 6.46 -7.85
C GLU A 118 22.75 7.96 -7.88
N ILE A 119 22.15 8.52 -6.82
CA ILE A 119 21.86 9.96 -6.75
C ILE A 119 23.17 10.77 -6.73
N ALA A 120 24.15 10.35 -5.93
CA ALA A 120 25.45 11.03 -5.89
C ALA A 120 26.15 10.98 -7.26
N LYS A 121 26.11 9.84 -7.93
CA LYS A 121 26.68 9.66 -9.27
C LYS A 121 25.98 10.55 -10.31
N ALA A 122 24.65 10.58 -10.32
CA ALA A 122 23.87 11.35 -11.28
C ALA A 122 24.08 12.87 -11.13
N LEU A 123 24.24 13.35 -9.90
CA LEU A 123 24.33 14.78 -9.61
C LEU A 123 25.76 15.29 -9.40
N GLY A 124 26.77 14.42 -9.56
CA GLY A 124 28.17 14.77 -9.27
C GLY A 124 28.43 15.10 -7.79
N GLY A 125 27.64 14.49 -6.90
CA GLY A 125 27.70 14.69 -5.46
C GLY A 125 28.55 13.67 -4.73
N LYS A 126 28.46 13.70 -3.40
CA LYS A 126 29.09 12.75 -2.48
C LYS A 126 28.06 12.22 -1.49
N VAL A 127 28.21 10.96 -1.10
CA VAL A 127 27.42 10.35 -0.02
C VAL A 127 28.10 10.66 1.30
N ASP A 128 27.35 11.27 2.22
CA ASP A 128 27.73 11.43 3.62
C ASP A 128 26.89 10.46 4.47
N LYS A 129 27.53 9.42 4.98
CA LYS A 129 26.85 8.31 5.68
C LYS A 129 26.64 8.68 7.14
N ALA A 130 25.40 8.52 7.61
CA ALA A 130 25.03 8.85 8.98
C ALA A 130 25.58 7.82 9.98
N SER A 131 25.85 8.25 11.21
CA SER A 131 26.22 7.36 12.32
C SER A 131 25.09 6.38 12.71
N THR A 132 23.86 6.67 12.31
CA THR A 132 22.66 5.85 12.50
C THR A 132 22.42 4.85 11.37
N ALA A 133 23.30 4.80 10.36
CA ALA A 133 23.18 3.87 9.24
C ALA A 133 23.25 2.41 9.72
N MET A 134 22.17 1.67 9.49
CA MET A 134 22.07 0.26 9.87
C MET A 134 22.75 -0.64 8.83
N THR A 135 23.04 -1.88 9.26
CA THR A 135 23.29 -2.98 8.32
C THR A 135 21.96 -3.62 7.93
N GLN A 136 21.91 -4.27 6.76
CA GLN A 136 20.71 -4.99 6.31
C GLN A 136 20.22 -6.00 7.36
N ARG A 137 21.15 -6.79 7.92
CA ARG A 137 20.84 -7.77 8.96
C ARG A 137 20.25 -7.15 10.22
N ALA A 138 20.77 -5.99 10.65
CA ALA A 138 20.23 -5.28 11.82
C ALA A 138 18.82 -4.74 11.55
N PHE A 139 18.58 -4.25 10.33
CA PHE A 139 17.26 -3.78 9.90
C PHE A 139 16.24 -4.92 9.91
N GLU A 140 16.58 -6.08 9.33
CA GLU A 140 15.71 -7.27 9.29
C GLU A 140 15.42 -7.85 10.68
N ALA A 141 16.38 -7.74 11.61
CA ALA A 141 16.20 -8.16 12.99
C ALA A 141 15.38 -7.16 13.83
N THR A 142 15.13 -5.95 13.33
CA THR A 142 14.41 -4.92 14.08
C THR A 142 12.90 -5.07 13.89
N PRO A 143 12.12 -5.23 14.98
CA PRO A 143 10.68 -5.25 14.90
C PRO A 143 10.11 -3.97 14.26
N GLN A 144 9.28 -4.14 13.23
CA GLN A 144 8.60 -3.01 12.60
C GLN A 144 7.40 -2.58 13.44
N PRO A 145 7.20 -1.27 13.62
CA PRO A 145 6.11 -0.77 14.44
C PRO A 145 4.80 -0.97 13.67
N LYS A 146 3.75 -1.41 14.36
CA LYS A 146 2.47 -1.77 13.75
C LYS A 146 1.42 -0.71 14.05
N ALA A 147 0.53 -0.47 13.10
CA ALA A 147 -0.67 0.30 13.35
C ALA A 147 -1.49 -0.35 14.48
N THR A 148 -2.21 0.47 15.23
CA THR A 148 -3.10 0.00 16.30
C THR A 148 -4.52 0.45 16.00
N VAL A 149 -5.51 -0.41 16.21
CA VAL A 149 -6.91 -0.06 15.97
C VAL A 149 -7.52 0.41 17.28
N ASN A 150 -8.24 1.54 17.27
CA ASN A 150 -9.09 1.94 18.38
C ASN A 150 -10.36 1.09 18.39
N GLU A 151 -10.24 -0.11 18.94
CA GLU A 151 -11.33 -1.10 19.05
C GLU A 151 -12.59 -0.55 19.70
N ALA A 152 -12.44 0.28 20.74
CA ALA A 152 -13.59 0.83 21.46
C ALA A 152 -14.38 1.81 20.59
N ALA A 153 -13.69 2.72 19.89
CA ALA A 153 -14.34 3.65 18.96
C ALA A 153 -14.92 2.91 17.75
N MET A 154 -14.21 1.93 17.21
CA MET A 154 -14.67 1.11 16.08
C MET A 154 -15.97 0.37 16.40
N ARG A 155 -16.07 -0.24 17.58
CA ARG A 155 -17.30 -0.95 18.00
C ARG A 155 -18.48 -0.04 18.28
N ALA A 156 -18.23 1.24 18.58
CA ALA A 156 -19.27 2.25 18.74
C ALA A 156 -19.76 2.82 17.39
N ASP A 157 -19.06 2.54 16.28
CA ASP A 157 -19.49 2.92 14.94
C ASP A 157 -20.75 2.16 14.53
N PRO A 158 -21.83 2.83 14.07
CA PRO A 158 -23.03 2.15 13.56
C PRO A 158 -22.75 1.15 12.43
N GLU A 159 -21.70 1.36 11.65
CA GLU A 159 -21.31 0.47 10.56
C GLU A 159 -20.78 -0.88 11.07
N TYR A 160 -20.20 -0.92 12.28
CA TYR A 160 -19.82 -2.18 12.93
C TYR A 160 -21.04 -3.08 13.15
N ALA A 161 -22.14 -2.49 13.65
CA ALA A 161 -23.40 -3.20 13.82
C ALA A 161 -24.03 -3.62 12.49
N GLN A 162 -23.96 -2.77 11.46
CA GLN A 162 -24.47 -3.10 10.12
C GLN A 162 -23.71 -4.27 9.47
N ILE A 163 -22.39 -4.32 9.62
CA ILE A 163 -21.57 -5.44 9.14
C ILE A 163 -22.00 -6.74 9.83
N ALA A 164 -22.23 -6.72 11.14
CA ALA A 164 -22.72 -7.89 11.87
C ALA A 164 -24.13 -8.31 11.42
N GLN A 165 -25.04 -7.35 11.21
CA GLN A 165 -26.39 -7.61 10.71
C GLN A 165 -26.38 -8.24 9.32
N LEU A 166 -25.53 -7.76 8.39
CA LEU A 166 -25.39 -8.35 7.06
C LEU A 166 -24.90 -9.80 7.11
N ARG A 167 -23.93 -10.10 7.99
CA ARG A 167 -23.47 -11.49 8.22
C ARG A 167 -24.60 -12.38 8.73
N GLN A 168 -25.40 -11.88 9.66
CA GLN A 168 -26.55 -12.62 10.19
C GLN A 168 -27.63 -12.84 9.12
N ALA A 169 -27.95 -11.83 8.32
CA ALA A 169 -28.94 -11.92 7.25
C ALA A 169 -28.51 -12.95 6.19
N HIS A 170 -27.23 -12.93 5.79
CA HIS A 170 -26.70 -13.90 4.85
C HIS A 170 -26.74 -15.34 5.38
N ALA A 171 -26.35 -15.55 6.65
CA ALA A 171 -26.44 -16.87 7.28
C ALA A 171 -27.89 -17.39 7.34
N ALA A 172 -28.86 -16.50 7.62
CA ALA A 172 -30.27 -16.87 7.61
C ALA A 172 -30.78 -17.23 6.22
N PHE A 173 -30.37 -16.49 5.19
CA PHE A 173 -30.67 -16.80 3.79
C PHE A 173 -30.15 -18.18 3.37
N LEU A 174 -28.88 -18.48 3.70
CA LEU A 174 -28.28 -19.79 3.42
C LEU A 174 -29.05 -20.93 4.12
N ALA A 175 -29.43 -20.75 5.39
CA ALA A 175 -30.18 -21.76 6.13
C ALA A 175 -31.55 -22.05 5.50
N GLN A 176 -32.30 -21.01 5.11
CA GLN A 176 -33.60 -21.16 4.47
C GLN A 176 -33.51 -21.93 3.14
N HIS A 177 -32.49 -21.63 2.33
CA HIS A 177 -32.29 -22.31 1.05
C HIS A 177 -31.79 -23.75 1.18
N MET A 178 -31.07 -24.09 2.25
CA MET A 178 -30.69 -25.48 2.54
C MET A 178 -31.90 -26.33 2.95
N ASP A 179 -32.81 -25.78 3.76
CA ASP A 179 -34.03 -26.48 4.19
C ASP A 179 -35.00 -26.73 3.02
N GLU A 180 -35.13 -25.78 2.09
CA GLU A 180 -35.98 -25.93 0.90
C GLU A 180 -35.47 -27.01 -0.06
N GLN A 181 -34.13 -27.13 -0.22
CA GLN A 181 -33.53 -28.17 -1.06
C GLN A 181 -33.61 -29.57 -0.43
N GLN A 182 -33.68 -29.66 0.90
CA GLN A 182 -33.89 -30.93 1.60
C GLN A 182 -35.36 -31.35 1.66
N ALA A 183 -36.31 -30.40 1.66
CA ALA A 183 -37.74 -30.68 1.65
C ALA A 183 -38.29 -31.09 0.26
N THR A 184 -37.52 -30.88 -0.80
CA THR A 184 -37.90 -31.16 -2.20
C THR A 184 -37.17 -32.36 -2.82
N ALA A 185 -36.32 -33.04 -2.03
CA ALA A 185 -35.62 -34.28 -2.39
C ALA A 185 -36.28 -35.51 -1.74
#